data_AF-A0A835T8I9-F1
#
_entry.id   AF-A0A835T8I9-F1
#
_cell.length_a   1.000
_cell.length_b   1.000
_cell.length_c   1.000
_cell.angle_alpha   90.00
_cell.angle_beta   90.00
_cell.angle_gamma   90.00
#
_symmetry.space_group_name_H-M   'P 1'
#
loop_
_entity.id
_entity.type
_entity.pdbx_description
1 polymer ?
#
loop_
_entity_poly.entity_id
_entity_poly.type
_entity_poly.pdbx_seq_one_letter_code
_entity_poly.pdbx_strand_id
1 'polypeptide(L)'
;MQALLQRRAMGTAIPARNGPSGRRVPLCKRTSARSAQVQRRGAVECKAFFSFFTPKPAAAVSPFDPRAKPLVEQLIAITSGTDAGSKASAAQKEEIAALVTELSRYCIKNPLKSDLLFGEWKVLFASKATAVGGPLRSGAGPAVFSGQNAKQILEAPNKLVNEVQYKTLGFLPGYSRQYGTIEPVSGDTFILNITEGEIMAGLGGPVKKAFDIQRKIQILYLDDEIRVALFLPTEGLADTEADENGGSSQEDIVFVFQRIAESAEEEAPAEDDGEEAPKSNFPFGGGRKLESAATVAERQVRQQLNQRSGSAKVAVAPSRQGSTKVAVAPPSRPGSAKVAVAPAAPARSASVRGRGRQQEEEVEEDPRERRRREQEEARAAKQREAEAKAAEARAAKEKEQRAAEAKAAKERAEAERQAEREKQVAIKELLAQLSNDIKERQAEAREAAKALKDIEKSAGSGLKEVTAARAKVDEAEADIKAISQQLDAAAGAKKEAEGVARIAKDAVVAAEKALRAAIAAAAPAVARK
;
A
#
# COMPACT_ATOMS: atom_id res chain seq x y z
N MET A 1 -6.66 12.06 27.26
CA MET A 1 -6.94 13.42 26.75
C MET A 1 -8.20 14.01 27.40
N GLN A 2 -8.19 14.23 28.72
CA GLN A 2 -9.35 14.78 29.46
C GLN A 2 -9.06 16.12 30.14
N ALA A 3 -7.96 16.79 29.76
CA ALA A 3 -7.45 17.98 30.45
C ALA A 3 -7.41 19.27 29.58
N LEU A 4 -8.09 19.32 28.43
CA LEU A 4 -7.98 20.45 27.48
C LEU A 4 -9.29 21.18 27.15
N LEU A 5 -10.33 21.04 27.97
CA LEU A 5 -11.64 21.69 27.75
C LEU A 5 -12.01 22.80 28.76
N GLN A 6 -11.04 23.34 29.50
CA GLN A 6 -11.30 24.49 30.38
C GLN A 6 -10.19 25.53 30.26
N ARG A 7 -10.26 26.40 29.25
CA ARG A 7 -9.79 27.81 29.30
C ARG A 7 -9.95 28.50 27.95
N ARG A 8 -11.00 29.32 27.85
CA ARG A 8 -10.99 30.73 27.39
C ARG A 8 -12.37 31.14 26.88
N ALA A 9 -13.25 31.42 27.83
CA ALA A 9 -14.07 32.61 27.75
C ALA A 9 -13.17 33.79 28.17
N MET A 10 -13.08 34.83 27.34
CA MET A 10 -12.78 36.25 27.64
C MET A 10 -12.54 36.92 26.29
N GLY A 11 -13.52 37.71 25.86
CA GLY A 11 -13.52 38.41 24.58
C GLY A 11 -12.58 39.61 24.54
N THR A 12 -12.32 40.06 23.34
CA THR A 12 -11.87 41.43 23.04
C THR A 12 -12.34 41.84 21.64
N ALA A 13 -12.49 43.15 21.50
CA ALA A 13 -13.35 43.85 20.56
C ALA A 13 -12.87 43.90 19.11
N ILE A 14 -13.87 44.20 18.27
CA ILE A 14 -13.86 44.75 16.91
C ILE A 14 -12.86 45.93 16.80
N PRO A 15 -12.28 46.20 15.61
CA PRO A 15 -12.80 47.35 14.88
C PRO A 15 -13.04 47.08 13.38
N ALA A 16 -14.16 47.64 12.93
CA ALA A 16 -14.56 47.78 11.54
C ALA A 16 -13.63 48.73 10.80
N ARG A 17 -13.47 48.53 9.49
CA ARG A 17 -12.98 49.59 8.59
C ARG A 17 -13.73 49.57 7.25
N ASN A 18 -14.44 50.68 7.03
CA ASN A 18 -15.07 51.17 5.80
C ASN A 18 -14.09 51.10 4.60
N GLY A 19 -14.45 50.56 3.43
CA GLY A 19 -15.17 51.21 2.31
C GLY A 19 -14.17 51.66 1.20
N PRO A 20 -14.57 52.20 0.02
CA PRO A 20 -15.72 51.94 -0.86
C PRO A 20 -15.32 51.88 -2.37
N SER A 21 -16.33 51.93 -3.26
CA SER A 21 -16.31 52.16 -4.73
C SER A 21 -15.97 50.95 -5.62
N GLY A 22 -16.68 50.62 -6.71
CA GLY A 22 -17.66 51.33 -7.50
C GLY A 22 -17.31 51.17 -8.99
N ARG A 23 -18.07 50.38 -9.76
CA ARG A 23 -18.17 50.37 -11.25
C ARG A 23 -19.18 49.29 -11.65
N ARG A 24 -20.44 49.66 -11.96
CA ARG A 24 -21.01 50.02 -13.28
C ARG A 24 -20.82 48.96 -14.39
N VAL A 25 -21.98 48.45 -14.80
CA VAL A 25 -22.41 47.58 -15.92
C VAL A 25 -21.96 48.09 -17.31
N PRO A 26 -22.01 47.31 -18.43
CA PRO A 26 -23.27 46.90 -19.10
C PRO A 26 -23.27 45.43 -19.59
N LEU A 27 -24.35 44.64 -19.47
CA LEU A 27 -25.53 44.58 -20.36
C LEU A 27 -25.21 44.59 -21.86
N CYS A 28 -25.14 43.41 -22.49
CA CYS A 28 -25.29 43.29 -23.94
C CYS A 28 -26.14 42.06 -24.28
N LYS A 29 -27.38 42.34 -24.69
CA LYS A 29 -28.32 41.41 -25.33
C LYS A 29 -27.85 41.19 -26.77
N ARG A 30 -27.82 39.95 -27.23
CA ARG A 30 -27.98 39.63 -28.67
C ARG A 30 -28.87 38.41 -28.84
N THR A 31 -30.13 38.71 -29.12
CA THR A 31 -31.08 37.86 -29.82
C THR A 31 -30.65 37.69 -31.27
N SER A 32 -30.52 36.45 -31.73
CA SER A 32 -30.41 36.10 -33.15
C SER A 32 -31.54 35.13 -33.47
N ALA A 33 -32.57 35.64 -34.13
CA ALA A 33 -33.62 34.87 -34.75
C ALA A 33 -33.38 34.78 -36.27
N ARG A 34 -33.95 33.73 -36.86
CA ARG A 34 -34.15 33.41 -38.29
C ARG A 34 -33.08 32.55 -38.95
N SER A 35 -33.45 31.30 -39.20
CA SER A 35 -33.58 30.82 -40.58
C SER A 35 -34.57 29.65 -40.60
N ALA A 36 -35.61 29.81 -41.41
CA ALA A 36 -36.62 28.81 -41.69
C ALA A 36 -36.08 27.83 -42.74
N GLN A 37 -36.28 26.53 -42.52
CA GLN A 37 -36.29 25.59 -43.63
C GLN A 37 -37.40 24.55 -43.44
N VAL A 38 -38.14 24.40 -44.52
CA VAL A 38 -39.43 23.74 -44.68
C VAL A 38 -39.22 22.37 -45.31
N GLN A 39 -40.05 21.40 -44.89
CA GLN A 39 -40.33 20.08 -45.48
C GLN A 39 -39.22 19.01 -45.31
N ARG A 40 -39.53 17.77 -44.88
CA ARG A 40 -40.49 16.84 -45.51
C ARG A 40 -41.14 15.84 -44.52
N ARG A 41 -42.30 15.35 -44.95
CA ARG A 41 -43.17 14.33 -44.34
C ARG A 41 -42.47 12.98 -44.14
N GLY A 42 -42.78 12.29 -43.06
CA GLY A 42 -42.54 10.85 -42.89
C GLY A 42 -42.87 10.34 -41.48
N ALA A 43 -43.84 9.42 -41.41
CA ALA A 43 -44.21 8.57 -40.26
C ALA A 43 -44.69 9.26 -38.96
N VAL A 44 -46.01 9.28 -38.78
CA VAL A 44 -46.63 9.46 -37.47
C VAL A 44 -46.46 8.15 -36.70
N GLU A 45 -45.39 8.04 -35.91
CA GLU A 45 -45.37 7.12 -34.78
C GLU A 45 -46.26 7.70 -33.69
N CYS A 46 -47.38 7.02 -33.41
CA CYS A 46 -48.18 7.26 -32.22
C CYS A 46 -47.37 6.85 -30.98
N LYS A 47 -46.43 7.70 -30.54
CA LYS A 47 -45.81 7.60 -29.22
C LYS A 47 -46.86 7.94 -28.17
N ALA A 48 -47.43 6.87 -27.66
CA ALA A 48 -48.23 6.71 -26.45
C ALA A 48 -48.40 7.97 -25.59
N PHE A 49 -49.64 8.47 -25.52
CA PHE A 49 -50.16 9.38 -24.51
C PHE A 49 -50.32 8.74 -23.11
N PHE A 50 -49.65 7.60 -22.83
CA PHE A 50 -49.73 6.85 -21.57
C PHE A 50 -48.47 6.93 -20.70
N SER A 51 -47.60 7.92 -20.91
CA SER A 51 -46.41 8.16 -20.06
C SER A 51 -46.74 8.83 -18.71
N PHE A 52 -48.02 8.98 -18.35
CA PHE A 52 -48.46 9.52 -17.06
C PHE A 52 -48.66 8.45 -15.98
N PHE A 53 -48.63 7.15 -16.33
CA PHE A 53 -48.79 6.04 -15.39
C PHE A 53 -47.56 5.15 -15.21
N THR A 54 -46.45 5.43 -15.89
CA THR A 54 -45.17 4.85 -15.50
C THR A 54 -44.70 5.59 -14.24
N PRO A 55 -44.66 4.95 -13.05
CA PRO A 55 -44.05 5.58 -11.90
C PRO A 55 -42.65 6.00 -12.32
N LYS A 56 -42.39 7.31 -12.28
CA LYS A 56 -41.05 7.89 -12.45
C LYS A 56 -40.13 7.00 -11.62
N PRO A 57 -39.11 6.33 -12.21
CA PRO A 57 -38.20 5.51 -11.42
C PRO A 57 -37.71 6.43 -10.32
N ALA A 58 -38.02 6.07 -9.08
CA ALA A 58 -37.62 6.84 -7.92
C ALA A 58 -36.11 6.97 -8.06
N ALA A 59 -35.65 8.17 -8.43
CA ALA A 59 -34.23 8.48 -8.40
C ALA A 59 -33.78 8.03 -7.02
N ALA A 60 -32.83 7.09 -6.95
CA ALA A 60 -32.31 6.60 -5.69
C ALA A 60 -31.90 7.83 -4.90
N VAL A 61 -32.76 8.22 -3.94
CA VAL A 61 -32.47 9.33 -3.06
C VAL A 61 -31.38 8.77 -2.20
N SER A 62 -30.15 9.09 -2.58
CA SER A 62 -28.96 8.85 -1.79
C SER A 62 -29.34 9.17 -0.34
N PRO A 63 -29.28 8.20 0.58
CA PRO A 63 -29.72 8.39 1.96
C PRO A 63 -28.83 9.38 2.72
N PHE A 64 -27.88 10.02 2.03
CA PHE A 64 -26.85 10.88 2.57
C PHE A 64 -27.25 12.35 2.52
N ASP A 65 -26.89 13.05 3.60
CA ASP A 65 -26.99 14.50 3.64
C ASP A 65 -26.01 15.08 2.60
N PRO A 66 -26.47 15.87 1.62
CA PRO A 66 -25.59 16.48 0.62
C PRO A 66 -24.50 17.37 1.23
N ARG A 67 -24.65 17.78 2.50
CA ARG A 67 -23.63 18.54 3.24
C ARG A 67 -22.42 17.71 3.66
N ALA A 68 -22.55 16.38 3.74
CA ALA A 68 -21.44 15.49 4.10
C ALA A 68 -20.44 15.34 2.94
N LYS A 69 -20.91 15.37 1.69
CA LYS A 69 -20.08 15.19 0.48
C LYS A 69 -18.81 16.05 0.43
N PRO A 70 -18.86 17.40 0.61
CA PRO A 70 -17.63 18.20 0.58
C PRO A 70 -16.66 17.84 1.72
N LEU A 71 -17.15 17.35 2.87
CA LEU A 71 -16.30 16.91 3.97
C LEU A 71 -15.64 15.56 3.65
N VAL A 72 -16.35 14.66 2.97
CA VAL A 72 -15.82 13.37 2.48
C VAL A 72 -14.70 13.62 1.46
N GLU A 73 -14.95 14.48 0.46
CA GLU A 73 -13.95 14.83 -0.55
C GLU A 73 -12.68 15.44 0.07
N GLN A 74 -12.85 16.34 1.06
CA GLN A 74 -11.73 16.91 1.80
C GLN A 74 -10.96 15.86 2.60
N LEU A 75 -11.67 14.95 3.28
CA LEU A 75 -11.06 13.88 4.06
C LEU A 75 -10.25 12.94 3.16
N ILE A 76 -10.79 12.54 2.00
CA ILE A 76 -10.08 11.72 1.02
C ILE A 76 -8.84 12.45 0.51
N ALA A 77 -8.98 13.73 0.13
CA ALA A 77 -7.87 14.53 -0.38
C ALA A 77 -6.70 14.60 0.62
N ILE A 78 -6.98 14.88 1.89
CA ILE A 78 -5.96 14.99 2.94
C ILE A 78 -5.34 13.61 3.25
N THR A 79 -6.13 12.54 3.25
CA THR A 79 -5.67 11.20 3.66
C THR A 79 -4.94 10.44 2.55
N SER A 80 -5.26 10.66 1.27
CA SER A 80 -4.74 9.92 0.12
C SER A 80 -3.21 9.88 0.02
N GLY A 81 -2.52 10.94 0.46
CA GLY A 81 -1.05 11.05 0.43
C GLY A 81 -0.33 10.58 1.70
N THR A 82 -1.06 10.15 2.73
CA THR A 82 -0.47 9.91 4.07
C THR A 82 0.11 8.52 4.28
N ASP A 83 -0.04 7.61 3.31
CA ASP A 83 0.37 6.20 3.41
C ASP A 83 -0.16 5.54 4.70
N ALA A 84 -1.50 5.48 4.82
CA ALA A 84 -2.22 5.00 6.00
C ALA A 84 -1.80 5.70 7.32
N GLY A 85 -1.43 6.98 7.25
CA GLY A 85 -1.04 7.79 8.39
C GLY A 85 0.45 7.78 8.78
N SER A 86 1.30 7.03 8.06
CA SER A 86 2.75 6.98 8.34
C SER A 86 3.45 8.31 8.03
N LYS A 87 3.00 9.01 6.98
CA LYS A 87 3.53 10.30 6.51
C LYS A 87 2.71 11.51 6.97
N ALA A 88 1.63 11.29 7.74
CA ALA A 88 0.77 12.37 8.20
C ALA A 88 1.48 13.22 9.27
N SER A 89 1.57 14.53 9.03
CA SER A 89 2.07 15.48 10.03
C SER A 89 1.08 15.62 11.20
N ALA A 90 1.55 16.11 12.36
CA ALA A 90 0.69 16.32 13.53
C ALA A 90 -0.49 17.27 13.23
N ALA A 91 -0.26 18.33 12.45
CA ALA A 91 -1.30 19.26 12.02
C ALA A 91 -2.35 18.59 11.12
N GLN A 92 -1.93 17.74 10.18
CA GLN A 92 -2.85 16.96 9.35
C GLN A 92 -3.69 15.99 10.18
N LYS A 93 -3.10 15.36 11.21
CA LYS A 93 -3.84 14.46 12.10
C LYS A 93 -4.92 15.20 12.89
N GLU A 94 -4.64 16.43 13.33
CA GLU A 94 -5.62 17.28 14.03
C GLU A 94 -6.76 17.72 13.09
N GLU A 95 -6.42 18.11 11.86
CA GLU A 95 -7.40 18.47 10.83
C GLU A 95 -8.31 17.28 10.47
N ILE A 96 -7.73 16.09 10.26
CA ILE A 96 -8.47 14.85 10.03
C ILE A 96 -9.40 14.55 11.22
N ALA A 97 -8.94 14.70 12.46
CA ALA A 97 -9.77 14.47 13.63
C ALA A 97 -10.95 15.46 13.72
N ALA A 98 -10.75 16.72 13.35
CA ALA A 98 -11.81 17.72 13.27
C ALA A 98 -12.86 17.36 12.21
N LEU A 99 -12.43 16.98 11.00
CA LEU A 99 -13.31 16.54 9.91
C LEU A 99 -14.10 15.29 10.29
N VAL A 100 -13.46 14.30 10.90
CA VAL A 100 -14.13 13.08 11.39
C VAL A 100 -15.19 13.41 12.44
N THR A 101 -14.88 14.33 13.35
CA THR A 101 -15.84 14.78 14.37
C THR A 101 -17.05 15.47 13.73
N GLU A 102 -16.84 16.27 12.69
CA GLU A 102 -17.93 16.91 11.95
C GLU A 102 -18.77 15.90 11.15
N LEU A 103 -18.11 14.97 10.45
CA LEU A 103 -18.75 13.90 9.67
C LEU A 103 -19.60 12.97 10.53
N SER A 104 -19.18 12.69 11.77
CA SER A 104 -19.91 11.80 12.68
C SER A 104 -21.37 12.24 12.91
N ARG A 105 -21.67 13.54 12.77
CA ARG A 105 -23.03 14.09 12.91
C ARG A 105 -23.97 13.68 11.78
N TYR A 106 -23.43 13.28 10.64
CA TYR A 106 -24.16 12.90 9.43
C TYR A 106 -24.23 11.38 9.24
N CYS A 107 -23.81 10.59 10.24
CA CYS A 107 -23.84 9.13 10.15
C CYS A 107 -25.28 8.58 10.04
N ILE A 108 -25.45 7.53 9.25
CA ILE A 108 -26.72 6.81 9.12
C ILE A 108 -27.10 6.13 10.44
N LYS A 109 -28.41 6.02 10.70
CA LYS A 109 -28.91 5.33 11.89
C LYS A 109 -28.67 3.82 11.76
N ASN A 110 -27.99 3.22 12.73
CA ASN A 110 -27.63 1.80 12.77
C ASN A 110 -26.78 1.35 11.57
N PRO A 111 -25.54 1.85 11.41
CA PRO A 111 -24.69 1.52 10.27
C PRO A 111 -24.42 0.02 10.11
N LEU A 112 -24.49 -0.78 11.18
CA LEU A 112 -24.27 -2.23 11.13
C LEU A 112 -25.37 -3.02 10.42
N LYS A 113 -26.55 -2.41 10.22
CA LYS A 113 -27.65 -3.03 9.45
C LYS A 113 -27.64 -2.59 7.98
N SER A 114 -26.74 -1.68 7.60
CA SER A 114 -26.66 -1.18 6.24
C SER A 114 -25.85 -2.13 5.36
N ASP A 115 -26.39 -2.47 4.19
CA ASP A 115 -25.67 -3.28 3.19
C ASP A 115 -24.37 -2.60 2.72
N LEU A 116 -24.30 -1.27 2.87
CA LEU A 116 -23.12 -0.49 2.54
C LEU A 116 -21.91 -0.84 3.40
N LEU A 117 -22.10 -1.42 4.58
CA LEU A 117 -20.97 -1.85 5.41
C LEU A 117 -20.10 -2.90 4.69
N PHE A 118 -20.74 -3.75 3.89
CA PHE A 118 -20.12 -4.88 3.22
C PHE A 118 -19.44 -4.48 1.91
N GLY A 119 -18.37 -5.19 1.58
CA GLY A 119 -17.53 -4.96 0.40
C GLY A 119 -16.06 -4.75 0.75
N GLU A 120 -15.30 -4.32 -0.26
CA GLU A 120 -13.87 -4.08 -0.15
C GLU A 120 -13.56 -2.62 0.23
N TRP A 121 -12.71 -2.46 1.23
CA TRP A 121 -12.36 -1.19 1.83
C TRP A 121 -10.83 -1.01 1.88
N LYS A 122 -10.30 -0.03 1.16
CA LYS A 122 -8.89 0.37 1.25
C LYS A 122 -8.67 1.23 2.50
N VAL A 123 -7.61 0.98 3.26
CA VAL A 123 -7.23 1.83 4.38
C VAL A 123 -6.50 3.08 3.85
N LEU A 124 -7.11 4.26 4.00
CA LEU A 124 -6.48 5.52 3.61
C LEU A 124 -5.66 6.13 4.75
N PHE A 125 -6.14 6.02 5.99
CA PHE A 125 -5.52 6.63 7.15
C PHE A 125 -5.80 5.85 8.43
N ALA A 126 -4.82 5.81 9.32
CA ALA A 126 -4.98 5.47 10.73
C ALA A 126 -4.28 6.52 11.60
N SER A 127 -4.89 6.92 12.71
CA SER A 127 -4.27 7.88 13.64
C SER A 127 -2.91 7.38 14.16
N LYS A 128 -2.82 6.06 14.37
CA LYS A 128 -1.63 5.31 14.73
C LYS A 128 -1.23 4.38 13.60
N ALA A 129 -0.20 4.75 12.84
CA ALA A 129 0.23 4.01 11.64
C ALA A 129 0.66 2.55 11.93
N THR A 130 1.15 2.25 13.14
CA THR A 130 1.53 0.88 13.55
C THR A 130 0.33 -0.05 13.72
N ALA A 131 -0.89 0.50 13.85
CA ALA A 131 -2.11 -0.31 13.92
C ALA A 131 -2.51 -0.87 12.55
N VAL A 132 -1.97 -0.32 11.46
CA VAL A 132 -2.16 -0.82 10.10
C VAL A 132 -0.99 -1.76 9.78
N GLY A 133 -1.26 -3.05 9.56
CA GLY A 133 -0.24 -4.02 9.16
C GLY A 133 0.73 -4.48 10.27
N GLY A 134 0.53 -4.04 11.51
CA GLY A 134 1.21 -4.57 12.68
C GLY A 134 2.75 -4.43 12.60
N PRO A 135 3.51 -5.48 12.96
CA PRO A 135 4.98 -5.45 12.96
C PRO A 135 5.60 -5.04 11.63
N LEU A 136 4.92 -5.29 10.50
CA LEU A 136 5.38 -4.96 9.15
C LEU A 136 5.56 -3.45 8.93
N ARG A 137 4.85 -2.61 9.69
CA ARG A 137 4.97 -1.14 9.61
C ARG A 137 5.83 -0.54 10.72
N SER A 138 6.35 -1.36 11.63
CA SER A 138 7.16 -0.90 12.77
C SER A 138 8.66 -1.10 12.53
N GLY A 139 9.50 -0.26 13.16
CA GLY A 139 10.96 -0.41 13.14
C GLY A 139 11.56 -0.45 11.73
N ALA A 140 12.29 -1.52 11.41
CA ALA A 140 12.87 -1.75 10.09
C ALA A 140 11.84 -2.25 9.04
N GLY A 141 10.61 -2.54 9.46
CA GLY A 141 9.53 -3.09 8.65
C GLY A 141 9.25 -2.31 7.36
N PRO A 142 9.09 -0.97 7.37
CA PRO A 142 8.85 -0.20 6.16
C PRO A 142 9.97 -0.28 5.11
N ALA A 143 11.22 -0.49 5.54
CA ALA A 143 12.35 -0.66 4.63
C ALA A 143 12.39 -2.08 4.03
N VAL A 144 11.97 -3.09 4.80
CA VAL A 144 11.93 -4.49 4.36
C VAL A 144 10.67 -4.80 3.57
N PHE A 145 9.54 -4.21 3.91
CA PHE A 145 8.22 -4.47 3.33
C PHE A 145 7.66 -3.16 2.76
N SER A 146 8.17 -2.75 1.61
CA SER A 146 7.75 -1.52 0.96
C SER A 146 6.48 -1.72 0.13
N GLY A 147 5.81 -0.60 -0.21
CA GLY A 147 4.61 -0.63 -1.07
C GLY A 147 3.40 -1.31 -0.42
N GLN A 148 3.24 -1.15 0.89
CA GLN A 148 2.16 -1.83 1.62
C GLN A 148 0.79 -1.27 1.24
N ASN A 149 -0.10 -2.13 0.77
CA ASN A 149 -1.48 -1.80 0.44
C ASN A 149 -2.41 -2.58 1.38
N ALA A 150 -2.97 -1.88 2.36
CA ALA A 150 -3.88 -2.45 3.34
C ALA A 150 -5.33 -2.32 2.87
N LYS A 151 -6.04 -3.44 2.85
CA LYS A 151 -7.44 -3.58 2.50
C LYS A 151 -8.16 -4.37 3.59
N GLN A 152 -9.43 -4.09 3.76
CA GLN A 152 -10.33 -4.82 4.64
C GLN A 152 -11.57 -5.21 3.85
N ILE A 153 -11.87 -6.50 3.82
CA ILE A 153 -13.00 -7.06 3.11
C ILE A 153 -14.01 -7.48 4.17
N LEU A 154 -15.22 -6.94 4.09
CA LEU A 154 -16.33 -7.34 4.94
C LEU A 154 -17.34 -8.11 4.09
N GLU A 155 -17.53 -9.39 4.39
CA GLU A 155 -18.52 -10.22 3.72
C GLU A 155 -19.69 -10.51 4.66
N ALA A 156 -20.91 -10.42 4.12
CA ALA A 156 -22.10 -10.81 4.85
C ALA A 156 -22.10 -12.33 5.12
N PRO A 157 -22.63 -12.79 6.26
CA PRO A 157 -23.27 -12.00 7.31
C PRO A 157 -22.31 -11.41 8.36
N ASN A 158 -21.09 -11.94 8.51
CA ASN A 158 -20.21 -11.59 9.64
C ASN A 158 -18.73 -11.94 9.42
N LYS A 159 -18.25 -12.09 8.18
CA LYS A 159 -16.85 -12.43 7.92
C LYS A 159 -16.03 -11.17 7.66
N LEU A 160 -14.82 -11.16 8.18
CA LEU A 160 -13.85 -10.09 7.98
C LEU A 160 -12.52 -10.68 7.50
N VAL A 161 -11.97 -10.09 6.45
CA VAL A 161 -10.62 -10.40 5.96
C VAL A 161 -9.81 -9.11 5.93
N ASN A 162 -8.79 -8.99 6.77
CA ASN A 162 -7.79 -7.94 6.64
C ASN A 162 -6.68 -8.47 5.74
N GLU A 163 -6.38 -7.76 4.66
CA GLU A 163 -5.30 -8.10 3.75
C GLU A 163 -4.30 -6.94 3.66
N VAL A 164 -3.02 -7.24 3.81
CA VAL A 164 -1.93 -6.30 3.57
C VAL A 164 -1.01 -6.91 2.54
N GLN A 165 -1.04 -6.36 1.32
CA GLN A 165 -0.10 -6.73 0.27
C GLN A 165 1.17 -5.89 0.42
N TYR A 166 2.34 -6.49 0.19
CA TYR A 166 3.63 -5.79 0.32
C TYR A 166 4.68 -6.36 -0.63
N LYS A 167 5.79 -5.63 -0.79
CA LYS A 167 6.98 -6.09 -1.50
C LYS A 167 8.15 -6.24 -0.55
N THR A 168 8.59 -7.47 -0.33
CA THR A 168 9.77 -7.80 0.46
C THR A 168 11.03 -7.36 -0.29
N LEU A 169 11.88 -6.57 0.38
CA LEU A 169 13.06 -5.89 -0.16
C LEU A 169 12.76 -5.04 -1.42
N GLY A 170 11.50 -4.66 -1.62
CA GLY A 170 11.05 -3.88 -2.79
C GLY A 170 10.79 -4.67 -4.07
N PHE A 171 11.01 -5.99 -4.11
CA PHE A 171 10.84 -6.76 -5.36
C PHE A 171 10.11 -8.10 -5.22
N LEU A 172 10.14 -8.79 -4.08
CA LEU A 172 9.35 -10.02 -3.93
C LEU A 172 7.93 -9.69 -3.44
N PRO A 173 6.87 -9.97 -4.22
CA PRO A 173 5.51 -9.81 -3.72
C PRO A 173 5.25 -10.75 -2.55
N GLY A 174 4.48 -10.29 -1.59
CA GLY A 174 4.01 -11.05 -0.44
C GLY A 174 2.71 -10.45 0.10
N TYR A 175 2.06 -11.18 0.99
CA TYR A 175 0.83 -10.71 1.63
C TYR A 175 0.73 -11.22 3.06
N SER A 176 -0.02 -10.48 3.87
CA SER A 176 -0.50 -10.89 5.18
C SER A 176 -2.02 -10.83 5.17
N ARG A 177 -2.68 -11.93 5.48
CA ARG A 177 -4.14 -12.04 5.62
C ARG A 177 -4.50 -12.40 7.03
N GLN A 178 -5.52 -11.76 7.58
CA GLN A 178 -6.11 -12.12 8.87
C GLN A 178 -7.60 -12.32 8.66
N TYR A 179 -8.11 -13.44 9.16
CA TYR A 179 -9.50 -13.84 9.09
C TYR A 179 -10.14 -13.68 10.47
N GLY A 180 -11.32 -13.07 10.48
CA GLY A 180 -12.07 -12.86 11.70
C GLY A 180 -13.57 -12.78 11.47
N THR A 181 -14.29 -12.65 12.57
CA THR A 181 -15.74 -12.49 12.58
C THR A 181 -16.16 -11.19 13.27
N ILE A 182 -17.31 -10.66 12.86
CA ILE A 182 -17.92 -9.46 13.43
C ILE A 182 -19.12 -9.85 14.29
N GLU A 183 -19.11 -9.45 15.55
CA GLU A 183 -20.22 -9.63 16.48
C GLU A 183 -20.84 -8.28 16.86
N PRO A 184 -22.06 -7.96 16.41
CA PRO A 184 -22.69 -6.67 16.69
C PRO A 184 -23.06 -6.57 18.17
N VAL A 185 -22.66 -5.47 18.82
CA VAL A 185 -22.97 -5.17 20.23
C VAL A 185 -24.10 -4.15 20.33
N SER A 186 -24.04 -3.09 19.52
CA SER A 186 -25.04 -2.03 19.43
C SER A 186 -25.34 -1.71 17.95
N GLY A 187 -26.12 -0.66 17.68
CA GLY A 187 -26.42 -0.26 16.30
C GLY A 187 -25.19 0.22 15.50
N ASP A 188 -24.18 0.72 16.20
CA ASP A 188 -22.97 1.36 15.65
C ASP A 188 -21.66 0.69 16.10
N THR A 189 -21.71 -0.21 17.08
CA THR A 189 -20.53 -0.82 17.70
C THR A 189 -20.57 -2.34 17.58
N PHE A 190 -19.42 -2.94 17.27
CA PHE A 190 -19.24 -4.38 17.17
C PHE A 190 -17.91 -4.83 17.78
N ILE A 191 -17.81 -6.11 18.09
CA ILE A 191 -16.57 -6.77 18.47
C ILE A 191 -16.03 -7.49 17.23
N LEU A 192 -14.76 -7.27 16.96
CA LEU A 192 -14.00 -7.96 15.93
C LEU A 192 -13.19 -9.07 16.59
N ASN A 193 -13.44 -10.32 16.20
CA ASN A 193 -12.74 -11.50 16.67
C ASN A 193 -11.84 -12.05 15.54
N ILE A 194 -10.52 -11.90 15.65
CA ILE A 194 -9.55 -12.42 14.67
C ILE A 194 -8.99 -13.73 15.20
N THR A 195 -9.22 -14.82 14.48
CA THR A 195 -8.88 -16.19 14.91
C THR A 195 -7.71 -16.79 14.14
N GLU A 196 -7.53 -16.39 12.87
CA GLU A 196 -6.53 -17.00 11.99
C GLU A 196 -5.84 -15.93 11.15
N GLY A 197 -4.59 -16.17 10.80
CA GLY A 197 -3.92 -15.37 9.79
C GLY A 197 -2.84 -16.14 9.05
N GLU A 198 -2.51 -15.64 7.87
CA GLU A 198 -1.62 -16.26 6.91
C GLU A 198 -0.64 -15.21 6.43
N ILE A 199 0.65 -15.51 6.52
CA ILE A 199 1.71 -14.62 6.04
C ILE A 199 2.49 -15.35 4.95
N MET A 200 2.57 -14.74 3.77
CA MET A 200 3.44 -15.16 2.68
C MET A 200 4.58 -14.16 2.53
N ALA A 201 5.79 -14.58 2.90
CA ALA A 201 7.00 -13.79 2.72
C ALA A 201 7.89 -14.43 1.63
N GLY A 202 7.76 -13.96 0.39
CA GLY A 202 8.65 -14.35 -0.72
C GLY A 202 8.44 -15.78 -1.24
N LEU A 203 9.53 -16.52 -1.48
CA LEU A 203 9.53 -17.85 -2.14
C LEU A 203 9.05 -19.01 -1.24
N GLY A 204 8.73 -18.75 0.03
CA GLY A 204 8.15 -19.74 0.94
C GLY A 204 6.63 -19.83 0.79
N GLY A 205 6.06 -21.00 1.05
CA GLY A 205 4.60 -21.17 1.12
C GLY A 205 3.98 -20.34 2.25
N PRO A 206 2.65 -20.14 2.25
CA PRO A 206 1.96 -19.38 3.28
C PRO A 206 2.10 -20.04 4.66
N VAL A 207 2.53 -19.27 5.65
CA VAL A 207 2.62 -19.70 7.05
C VAL A 207 1.35 -19.29 7.76
N LYS A 208 0.60 -20.26 8.29
CA LYS A 208 -0.60 -20.00 9.09
C LYS A 208 -0.23 -19.80 10.57
N LYS A 209 -0.77 -18.76 11.20
CA LYS A 209 -0.70 -18.51 12.65
C LYS A 209 -2.12 -18.36 13.19
N ALA A 210 -2.41 -18.99 14.31
CA ALA A 210 -3.66 -18.76 15.04
C ALA A 210 -3.51 -17.51 15.92
N PHE A 211 -4.57 -16.71 16.00
CA PHE A 211 -4.65 -15.51 16.81
C PHE A 211 -5.86 -15.61 17.73
N ASP A 212 -5.80 -14.92 18.86
CA ASP A 212 -6.98 -14.64 19.69
C ASP A 212 -6.93 -13.15 20.01
N ILE A 213 -7.51 -12.38 19.09
CA ILE A 213 -7.54 -10.91 19.16
C ILE A 213 -9.00 -10.48 19.10
N GLN A 214 -9.45 -9.80 20.15
CA GLN A 214 -10.79 -9.24 20.24
C GLN A 214 -10.70 -7.72 20.40
N ARG A 215 -11.29 -6.97 19.47
CA ARG A 215 -11.26 -5.49 19.48
C ARG A 215 -12.66 -4.92 19.33
N LYS A 216 -12.96 -3.90 20.12
CA LYS A 216 -14.25 -3.19 20.05
C LYS A 216 -14.14 -2.02 19.07
N ILE A 217 -15.01 -2.00 18.08
CA ILE A 217 -14.97 -1.02 16.98
C ILE A 217 -16.34 -0.33 16.89
N GLN A 218 -16.33 1.00 16.85
CA GLN A 218 -17.49 1.84 16.61
C GLN A 218 -17.42 2.48 15.22
N ILE A 219 -18.48 2.41 14.43
CA ILE A 219 -18.59 3.11 13.15
C ILE A 219 -19.06 4.55 13.42
N LEU A 220 -18.19 5.52 13.14
CA LEU A 220 -18.49 6.94 13.30
C LEU A 220 -19.22 7.51 12.10
N TYR A 221 -18.92 7.02 10.90
CA TYR A 221 -19.53 7.46 9.66
C TYR A 221 -19.45 6.34 8.62
N LEU A 222 -20.47 6.21 7.78
CA LEU A 222 -20.55 5.21 6.72
C LEU A 222 -21.35 5.79 5.56
N ASP A 223 -20.75 5.84 4.38
CA ASP A 223 -21.43 6.08 3.11
C ASP A 223 -20.97 5.09 2.02
N ASP A 224 -21.24 5.43 0.77
CA ASP A 224 -20.86 4.63 -0.40
C ASP A 224 -19.39 4.77 -0.80
N GLU A 225 -18.69 5.81 -0.36
CA GLU A 225 -17.30 6.11 -0.73
C GLU A 225 -16.32 5.85 0.41
N ILE A 226 -16.68 6.17 1.65
CA ILE A 226 -15.84 6.08 2.83
C ILE A 226 -16.58 5.45 4.02
N ARG A 227 -15.77 4.88 4.91
CA ARG A 227 -16.20 4.46 6.23
C ARG A 227 -15.18 4.91 7.25
N VAL A 228 -15.65 5.50 8.34
CA VAL A 228 -14.81 5.93 9.45
C VAL A 228 -15.12 5.06 10.66
N ALA A 229 -14.09 4.41 11.21
CA ALA A 229 -14.20 3.55 12.37
C ALA A 229 -13.30 4.04 13.50
N LEU A 230 -13.78 3.91 14.73
CA LEU A 230 -13.06 4.19 15.96
C LEU A 230 -12.82 2.89 16.69
N PHE A 231 -11.57 2.53 16.88
CA PHE A 231 -11.17 1.41 17.72
C PHE A 231 -11.14 1.92 19.15
N LEU A 232 -12.02 1.38 19.97
CA LEU A 232 -12.13 1.73 21.38
C LEU A 232 -11.14 0.88 22.18
N PRO A 233 -10.51 1.44 23.22
CA PRO A 233 -9.67 0.68 24.12
C PRO A 233 -10.51 -0.41 24.78
N THR A 234 -10.03 -1.64 24.67
CA THR A 234 -10.67 -2.80 25.28
C THR A 234 -9.87 -3.26 26.46
N GLU A 235 -10.21 -2.72 27.64
CA GLU A 235 -9.77 -3.28 28.91
C GLU A 235 -10.41 -4.67 29.09
N GLY A 236 -9.58 -5.70 29.22
CA GLY A 236 -10.03 -7.06 29.55
C GLY A 236 -10.43 -7.97 28.38
N LEU A 237 -10.22 -7.56 27.12
CA LEU A 237 -10.30 -8.48 25.97
C LEU A 237 -8.91 -9.03 25.62
N ALA A 238 -8.87 -10.28 25.16
CA ALA A 238 -7.63 -10.90 24.70
C ALA A 238 -7.10 -10.15 23.46
N ASP A 239 -5.87 -9.63 23.54
CA ASP A 239 -5.13 -9.10 22.39
C ASP A 239 -3.71 -9.67 22.43
N THR A 240 -3.58 -10.89 21.92
CA THR A 240 -2.29 -11.61 21.86
C THR A 240 -1.22 -10.85 21.09
N GLU A 241 -1.58 -9.95 20.17
CA GLU A 241 -0.64 -9.13 19.40
C GLU A 241 -0.13 -7.93 20.19
N ALA A 242 -1.00 -7.30 20.99
CA ALA A 242 -0.60 -6.20 21.87
C ALA A 242 0.35 -6.68 22.98
N ASP A 243 0.07 -7.86 23.55
CA ASP A 243 0.91 -8.50 24.57
C ASP A 243 2.30 -8.87 24.03
N GLU A 244 2.38 -9.42 22.81
CA GLU A 244 3.66 -9.77 22.16
C GLU A 244 4.50 -8.54 21.79
N ASN A 245 3.85 -7.42 21.42
CA ASN A 245 4.54 -6.22 20.93
C ASN A 245 4.72 -5.11 21.98
N GLY A 246 4.31 -5.32 23.24
CA GLY A 246 4.45 -4.35 24.32
C GLY A 246 3.68 -3.05 24.10
N GLY A 247 2.62 -3.08 23.28
CA GLY A 247 1.79 -1.93 22.97
C GLY A 247 0.63 -1.80 23.94
N SER A 248 0.48 -0.65 24.61
CA SER A 248 -0.74 -0.40 25.38
C SER A 248 -1.94 -0.25 24.45
N SER A 249 -2.94 -1.11 24.62
CA SER A 249 -4.25 -1.10 23.95
C SER A 249 -5.18 0.04 24.41
N GLN A 250 -4.62 1.07 25.05
CA GLN A 250 -5.37 2.09 25.79
C GLN A 250 -5.74 3.34 24.97
N GLU A 251 -5.28 3.43 23.73
CA GLU A 251 -5.51 4.62 22.88
C GLU A 251 -6.64 4.38 21.89
N ASP A 252 -7.52 5.37 21.75
CA ASP A 252 -8.51 5.44 20.68
C ASP A 252 -7.81 5.56 19.31
N ILE A 253 -8.09 4.64 18.39
CA ILE A 253 -7.50 4.66 17.05
C ILE A 253 -8.58 4.90 16.01
N VAL A 254 -8.45 6.01 15.27
CA VAL A 254 -9.36 6.35 14.17
C VAL A 254 -8.82 5.76 12.87
N PHE A 255 -9.67 5.06 12.14
CA PHE A 255 -9.42 4.55 10.80
C PHE A 255 -10.36 5.20 9.79
N VAL A 256 -9.79 5.60 8.66
CA VAL A 256 -10.55 6.05 7.48
C VAL A 256 -10.33 5.05 6.37
N PHE A 257 -11.43 4.48 5.90
CA PHE A 257 -11.48 3.53 4.81
C PHE A 257 -12.14 4.17 3.59
N GLN A 258 -11.68 3.82 2.40
CA GLN A 258 -12.31 4.17 1.14
C GLN A 258 -12.76 2.90 0.43
N ARG A 259 -13.98 2.90 -0.09
CA ARG A 259 -14.54 1.76 -0.81
C ARG A 259 -13.78 1.56 -2.11
N ILE A 260 -13.40 0.32 -2.39
CA ILE A 260 -12.86 -0.06 -3.69
C ILE A 260 -14.08 -0.41 -4.55
N ALA A 261 -14.47 0.49 -5.45
CA ALA A 261 -15.57 0.20 -6.37
C ALA A 261 -15.14 -0.95 -7.30
N GLU A 262 -15.91 -2.03 -7.32
CA GLU A 262 -15.71 -3.19 -8.21
C GLU A 262 -15.77 -2.85 -9.71
N SER A 263 -16.13 -1.61 -10.08
CA SER A 263 -16.33 -1.18 -11.47
C SER A 263 -15.06 -0.75 -12.22
N ALA A 264 -13.88 -0.95 -11.63
CA ALA A 264 -12.60 -0.64 -12.27
C ALA A 264 -11.65 -1.84 -12.17
N GLU A 265 -12.10 -3.01 -12.66
CA GLU A 265 -11.19 -3.84 -13.43
C GLU A 265 -10.76 -3.01 -14.66
N GLU A 266 -9.76 -2.14 -14.45
CA GLU A 266 -8.90 -1.68 -15.53
C GLU A 266 -8.46 -2.93 -16.27
N GLU A 267 -8.87 -3.01 -17.54
CA GLU A 267 -8.27 -3.88 -18.53
C GLU A 267 -6.76 -3.91 -18.27
N ALA A 268 -6.26 -5.07 -17.82
CA ALA A 268 -4.84 -5.35 -17.92
C ALA A 268 -4.43 -4.95 -19.34
N PRO A 269 -3.38 -4.13 -19.54
CA PRO A 269 -2.95 -3.80 -20.88
C PRO A 269 -2.71 -5.11 -21.59
N ALA A 270 -3.54 -5.40 -22.60
CA ALA A 270 -3.36 -6.53 -23.47
C ALA A 270 -1.88 -6.52 -23.87
N GLU A 271 -1.19 -7.61 -23.59
CA GLU A 271 0.14 -7.85 -24.11
C GLU A 271 0.07 -7.57 -25.61
N ASP A 272 0.70 -6.46 -26.01
CA ASP A 272 0.83 -6.01 -27.39
C ASP A 272 1.79 -6.99 -28.08
N ASP A 273 1.24 -8.15 -28.42
CA ASP A 273 1.82 -9.12 -29.33
C ASP A 273 1.83 -8.50 -30.74
N GLY A 274 2.91 -7.78 -31.06
CA GLY A 274 3.42 -7.76 -32.42
C GLY A 274 3.78 -6.40 -32.99
N GLU A 275 5.03 -5.99 -32.81
CA GLU A 275 5.75 -5.32 -33.88
C GLU A 275 7.06 -6.04 -34.21
N GLU A 276 7.05 -6.67 -35.39
CA GLU A 276 8.20 -7.27 -36.05
C GLU A 276 9.32 -6.24 -36.23
N ALA A 277 10.41 -6.43 -35.51
CA ALA A 277 11.66 -5.74 -35.82
C ALA A 277 12.22 -6.19 -37.19
N PRO A 278 12.75 -5.26 -38.02
CA PRO A 278 13.30 -5.60 -39.32
C PRO A 278 14.60 -6.42 -39.19
N LYS A 279 14.61 -7.57 -39.86
CA LYS A 279 15.77 -8.46 -40.02
C LYS A 279 16.93 -7.72 -40.72
N SER A 280 17.93 -7.28 -39.96
CA SER A 280 19.22 -6.84 -40.49
C SER A 280 20.09 -8.07 -40.80
N ASN A 281 20.25 -8.39 -42.08
CA ASN A 281 21.28 -9.31 -42.56
C ASN A 281 22.67 -8.68 -42.38
N PHE A 282 23.46 -9.19 -41.43
CA PHE A 282 24.91 -8.98 -41.41
C PHE A 282 25.62 -10.34 -41.56
N PRO A 283 26.64 -10.47 -42.43
CA PRO A 283 27.34 -11.71 -42.66
C PRO A 283 28.35 -11.99 -41.52
N PHE A 284 28.42 -13.27 -41.21
CA PHE A 284 29.11 -13.90 -40.09
C PHE A 284 30.64 -13.89 -40.23
N GLY A 285 31.34 -13.64 -39.13
CA GLY A 285 32.78 -13.87 -39.00
C GLY A 285 33.22 -13.90 -37.53
N GLY A 286 33.27 -15.09 -36.93
CA GLY A 286 33.98 -15.32 -35.66
C GLY A 286 33.10 -15.75 -34.49
N GLY A 287 32.86 -17.05 -34.34
CA GLY A 287 32.18 -17.63 -33.19
C GLY A 287 33.02 -17.57 -31.91
N ARG A 288 32.56 -16.82 -30.92
CA ARG A 288 32.82 -17.11 -29.50
C ARG A 288 31.47 -17.10 -28.78
N LYS A 289 31.11 -18.26 -28.22
CA LYS A 289 29.93 -18.42 -27.37
C LYS A 289 30.15 -17.62 -26.08
N LEU A 290 29.50 -16.47 -25.97
CA LEU A 290 29.37 -15.76 -24.69
C LEU A 290 28.20 -16.42 -23.95
N GLU A 291 28.52 -17.25 -22.96
CA GLU A 291 27.56 -17.63 -21.92
C GLU A 291 27.09 -16.33 -21.23
N SER A 292 25.78 -16.16 -21.07
CA SER A 292 25.22 -14.95 -20.46
C SER A 292 25.66 -14.87 -19.00
N ALA A 293 25.90 -13.65 -18.52
CA ALA A 293 26.31 -13.40 -17.13
C ALA A 293 25.33 -14.00 -16.10
N ALA A 294 24.07 -14.17 -16.48
CA ALA A 294 23.05 -14.87 -15.69
C ALA A 294 23.38 -16.36 -15.49
N THR A 295 23.82 -17.06 -16.54
CA THR A 295 24.26 -18.47 -16.43
C THR A 295 25.57 -18.65 -15.66
N VAL A 296 26.48 -17.66 -15.68
CA VAL A 296 27.73 -17.70 -14.90
C VAL A 296 27.47 -17.47 -13.41
N ALA A 297 26.56 -16.55 -13.08
CA ALA A 297 26.12 -16.30 -11.70
C ALA A 297 25.37 -17.52 -11.11
N GLU A 298 24.52 -18.16 -11.90
CA GLU A 298 23.79 -19.37 -11.47
C GLU A 298 24.75 -20.55 -11.18
N ARG A 299 25.82 -20.70 -11.98
CA ARG A 299 26.85 -21.73 -11.76
C ARG A 299 27.68 -21.48 -10.50
N GLN A 300 27.99 -20.21 -10.18
CA GLN A 300 28.71 -19.85 -8.95
C GLN A 300 27.88 -20.09 -7.68
N VAL A 301 26.59 -19.77 -7.71
CA VAL A 301 25.68 -20.00 -6.59
C VAL A 301 25.49 -21.51 -6.34
N ARG A 302 25.39 -22.30 -7.42
CA ARG A 302 25.25 -23.76 -7.32
C ARG A 302 26.53 -24.46 -6.82
N GLN A 303 27.71 -23.92 -7.14
CA GLN A 303 28.98 -24.41 -6.58
C GLN A 303 29.15 -24.08 -5.09
N GLN A 304 28.68 -22.91 -4.63
CA GLN A 304 28.73 -22.54 -3.21
C GLN A 304 27.74 -23.34 -2.34
N LEU A 305 26.57 -23.69 -2.87
CA LEU A 305 25.60 -24.56 -2.20
C LEU A 305 26.12 -26.00 -2.03
N ASN A 306 26.80 -26.55 -3.05
CA ASN A 306 27.39 -27.89 -2.96
C ASN A 306 28.63 -27.97 -2.04
N GLN A 307 29.29 -26.85 -1.74
CA GLN A 307 30.39 -26.82 -0.76
C GLN A 307 29.89 -26.70 0.69
N ARG A 308 28.65 -26.24 0.90
CA ARG A 308 28.06 -26.05 2.24
C ARG A 308 27.31 -27.27 2.79
N SER A 309 27.05 -28.29 1.97
CA SER A 309 26.32 -29.52 2.37
C SER A 309 27.23 -30.71 2.68
N GLY A 310 28.48 -30.48 3.09
CA GLY A 310 29.44 -31.53 3.43
C GLY A 310 29.55 -31.81 4.93
N SER A 311 28.55 -32.46 5.55
CA SER A 311 28.77 -33.33 6.72
C SER A 311 27.52 -34.14 7.11
N ALA A 312 27.33 -35.28 6.46
CA ALA A 312 26.80 -36.50 7.09
C ALA A 312 26.96 -37.67 6.11
N LYS A 313 27.96 -38.52 6.38
CA LYS A 313 28.11 -39.83 5.74
C LYS A 313 26.98 -40.74 6.20
N VAL A 314 26.15 -41.24 5.30
CA VAL A 314 25.58 -42.59 5.38
C VAL A 314 25.71 -43.22 4.00
N ALA A 315 26.41 -44.35 3.96
CA ALA A 315 26.75 -45.08 2.75
C ALA A 315 25.63 -46.04 2.35
N VAL A 316 25.20 -46.01 1.09
CA VAL A 316 24.59 -47.16 0.40
C VAL A 316 25.05 -47.16 -1.07
N ALA A 317 25.43 -48.34 -1.54
CA ALA A 317 26.15 -48.65 -2.77
C ALA A 317 25.30 -48.51 -4.08
N PRO A 318 25.92 -48.50 -5.28
CA PRO A 318 25.28 -48.14 -6.53
C PRO A 318 24.84 -49.34 -7.38
N SER A 319 23.72 -49.22 -8.10
CA SER A 319 23.35 -50.11 -9.20
C SER A 319 23.07 -49.32 -10.49
N ARG A 320 24.03 -49.41 -11.41
CA ARG A 320 23.91 -49.79 -12.83
C ARG A 320 22.67 -49.42 -13.68
N GLN A 321 23.00 -49.09 -14.94
CA GLN A 321 22.19 -49.13 -16.18
C GLN A 321 21.23 -47.95 -16.36
N GLY A 322 21.08 -47.34 -17.54
CA GLY A 322 21.60 -47.68 -18.87
C GLY A 322 21.19 -46.60 -19.87
N SER A 323 21.86 -46.65 -21.01
CA SER A 323 21.64 -45.93 -22.26
C SER A 323 20.18 -45.72 -22.67
N THR A 324 19.90 -44.62 -23.40
CA THR A 324 19.58 -44.73 -24.84
C THR A 324 19.55 -43.36 -25.53
N LYS A 325 20.32 -43.29 -26.63
CA LYS A 325 20.14 -42.37 -27.77
C LYS A 325 18.80 -42.66 -28.43
N VAL A 326 18.08 -41.63 -28.86
CA VAL A 326 17.21 -41.72 -30.05
C VAL A 326 17.33 -40.42 -30.84
N ALA A 327 17.81 -40.56 -32.07
CA ALA A 327 17.72 -39.60 -33.15
C ALA A 327 16.33 -39.69 -33.79
N VAL A 328 15.72 -38.56 -34.16
CA VAL A 328 14.59 -38.53 -35.09
C VAL A 328 14.78 -37.36 -36.06
N ALA A 329 14.90 -37.72 -37.33
CA ALA A 329 14.90 -36.86 -38.51
C ALA A 329 13.44 -36.62 -38.99
N PRO A 330 13.19 -35.74 -39.98
CA PRO A 330 12.00 -34.90 -40.08
C PRO A 330 10.86 -35.51 -40.91
N PRO A 331 9.71 -34.80 -41.00
CA PRO A 331 9.03 -34.76 -42.30
C PRO A 331 8.46 -33.38 -42.71
N SER A 332 8.68 -33.09 -43.99
CA SER A 332 7.77 -32.52 -45.01
C SER A 332 6.86 -31.30 -44.73
N ARG A 333 7.02 -30.31 -45.62
CA ARG A 333 6.05 -29.33 -46.14
C ARG A 333 4.66 -29.95 -46.46
N PRO A 334 3.57 -29.17 -46.35
CA PRO A 334 3.02 -28.41 -47.49
C PRO A 334 2.61 -26.98 -47.07
N GLY A 335 2.87 -25.93 -47.86
CA GLY A 335 1.97 -25.52 -48.94
C GLY A 335 0.92 -24.52 -48.44
N SER A 336 1.17 -23.22 -48.56
CA SER A 336 0.12 -22.20 -48.44
C SER A 336 0.35 -21.02 -49.39
N ALA A 337 -0.77 -20.58 -49.93
CA ALA A 337 -0.96 -19.78 -51.13
C ALA A 337 -0.36 -18.37 -51.09
N LYS A 338 0.15 -17.95 -52.25
CA LYS A 338 0.29 -16.54 -52.64
C LYS A 338 -1.10 -15.94 -52.80
N VAL A 339 -1.44 -14.90 -52.02
CA VAL A 339 -2.52 -13.97 -52.35
C VAL A 339 -1.88 -12.76 -53.02
N ALA A 340 -1.99 -12.70 -54.35
CA ALA A 340 -1.68 -11.52 -55.14
C ALA A 340 -2.97 -10.67 -55.22
N VAL A 341 -2.95 -9.47 -54.64
CA VAL A 341 -3.99 -8.46 -54.84
C VAL A 341 -3.63 -7.67 -56.10
N ALA A 342 -4.44 -7.84 -57.14
CA ALA A 342 -4.39 -7.05 -58.37
C ALA A 342 -5.12 -5.71 -58.16
N PRO A 343 -4.64 -4.59 -58.73
CA PRO A 343 -5.45 -3.39 -58.86
C PRO A 343 -6.40 -3.52 -60.07
N ALA A 344 -7.68 -3.28 -59.80
CA ALA A 344 -8.75 -3.28 -60.79
C ALA A 344 -8.60 -2.13 -61.81
N ALA A 345 -8.77 -2.47 -63.08
CA ALA A 345 -8.99 -1.53 -64.17
C ALA A 345 -10.40 -0.93 -64.10
N PRO A 346 -10.61 0.36 -64.47
CA PRO A 346 -11.93 0.83 -64.84
C PRO A 346 -12.27 0.47 -66.28
N ALA A 347 -13.46 -0.10 -66.43
CA ALA A 347 -14.05 -0.57 -67.66
C ALA A 347 -14.28 0.54 -68.68
N ARG A 348 -14.07 0.17 -69.94
CA ARG A 348 -14.56 0.85 -71.13
C ARG A 348 -16.10 0.82 -71.13
N SER A 349 -16.74 1.98 -71.20
CA SER A 349 -18.10 2.11 -71.73
C SER A 349 -18.02 2.70 -73.13
N ALA A 350 -18.37 1.85 -74.10
CA ALA A 350 -18.48 2.17 -75.51
C ALA A 350 -19.84 2.81 -75.85
N SER A 351 -19.87 3.40 -77.05
CA SER A 351 -21.03 3.93 -77.78
C SER A 351 -21.56 5.28 -77.25
N VAL A 352 -21.87 6.27 -78.07
CA VAL A 352 -22.74 6.19 -79.25
C VAL A 352 -22.32 7.19 -80.31
N ARG A 353 -22.37 6.73 -81.57
CA ARG A 353 -22.25 7.52 -82.80
C ARG A 353 -23.42 8.49 -82.90
N GLY A 354 -23.11 9.76 -83.19
CA GLY A 354 -24.07 10.74 -83.65
C GLY A 354 -23.43 11.68 -84.67
N ARG A 355 -23.27 11.21 -85.91
CA ARG A 355 -22.99 12.08 -87.06
C ARG A 355 -24.23 12.95 -87.30
N GLY A 356 -24.18 14.19 -86.83
CA GLY A 356 -25.06 15.26 -87.27
C GLY A 356 -24.20 16.28 -88.01
N ARG A 357 -24.07 16.12 -89.33
CA ARG A 357 -23.48 17.13 -90.22
C ARG A 357 -24.55 18.19 -90.43
N GLN A 358 -24.65 19.14 -89.50
CA GLN A 358 -25.41 20.37 -89.72
C GLN A 358 -24.51 21.33 -90.49
N GLN A 359 -25.02 21.82 -91.61
CA GLN A 359 -24.42 22.88 -92.40
C GLN A 359 -24.42 24.13 -91.52
N GLU A 360 -23.23 24.62 -91.19
CA GLU A 360 -23.05 25.93 -90.57
C GLU A 360 -23.51 26.97 -91.59
N GLU A 361 -24.67 27.58 -91.33
CA GLU A 361 -24.97 28.90 -91.86
C GLU A 361 -23.91 29.84 -91.30
N GLU A 362 -22.99 30.26 -92.18
CA GLU A 362 -22.02 31.31 -91.95
C GLU A 362 -22.80 32.63 -91.80
N VAL A 363 -23.36 32.86 -90.61
CA VAL A 363 -23.94 34.16 -90.24
C VAL A 363 -22.78 35.13 -90.19
N GLU A 364 -22.77 36.07 -91.14
CA GLU A 364 -21.83 37.17 -91.26
C GLU A 364 -21.86 38.01 -89.96
N GLU A 365 -21.05 37.60 -88.97
CA GLU A 365 -20.96 38.29 -87.69
C GLU A 365 -20.39 39.69 -87.89
N ASP A 366 -21.11 40.68 -87.37
CA ASP A 366 -20.70 42.09 -87.36
C ASP A 366 -19.25 42.19 -86.82
N PRO A 367 -18.30 42.80 -87.56
CA PRO A 367 -16.89 42.93 -87.18
C PRO A 367 -16.63 43.46 -85.77
N ARG A 368 -17.61 44.14 -85.15
CA ARG A 368 -17.54 44.64 -83.78
C ARG A 368 -17.68 43.53 -82.72
N GLU A 369 -18.52 42.54 -82.95
CA GLU A 369 -18.71 41.42 -82.01
C GLU A 369 -17.50 40.49 -81.98
N ARG A 370 -16.90 40.24 -83.15
CA ARG A 370 -15.65 39.46 -83.26
C ARG A 370 -14.51 40.08 -82.45
N ARG A 371 -14.33 41.41 -82.53
CA ARG A 371 -13.32 42.12 -81.72
C ARG A 371 -13.58 42.05 -80.22
N ARG A 372 -14.86 42.03 -79.80
CA ARG A 372 -15.21 41.90 -78.39
C ARG A 372 -14.91 40.50 -77.86
N ARG A 373 -15.22 39.45 -78.63
CA ARG A 373 -14.88 38.07 -78.29
C ARG A 373 -13.37 37.86 -78.22
N GLU A 374 -12.63 38.37 -79.21
CA GLU A 374 -11.15 38.32 -79.21
C GLU A 374 -10.56 39.06 -77.98
N GLN A 375 -11.12 40.20 -77.58
CA GLN A 375 -10.70 40.90 -76.36
C GLN A 375 -11.06 40.14 -75.06
N GLU A 376 -12.23 39.51 -74.99
CA GLU A 376 -12.65 38.71 -73.84
C GLU A 376 -11.82 37.41 -73.73
N GLU A 377 -11.52 36.74 -74.84
CA GLU A 377 -10.62 35.59 -74.89
C GLU A 377 -9.18 35.97 -74.53
N ALA A 378 -8.67 37.12 -74.99
CA ALA A 378 -7.36 37.62 -74.60
C ALA A 378 -7.28 37.93 -73.09
N ARG A 379 -8.35 38.48 -72.50
CA ARG A 379 -8.44 38.70 -71.04
C ARG A 379 -8.51 37.38 -70.27
N ALA A 380 -9.29 36.42 -70.76
CA ALA A 380 -9.39 35.09 -70.16
C ALA A 380 -8.06 34.32 -70.25
N ALA A 381 -7.34 34.42 -71.38
CA ALA A 381 -6.01 33.84 -71.54
C ALA A 381 -5.00 34.46 -70.56
N LYS A 382 -5.02 35.79 -70.42
CA LYS A 382 -4.15 36.50 -69.45
C LYS A 382 -4.49 36.14 -68.00
N GLN A 383 -5.77 35.95 -67.67
CA GLN A 383 -6.19 35.49 -66.34
C GLN A 383 -5.72 34.05 -66.08
N ARG A 384 -5.87 33.14 -67.03
CA ARG A 384 -5.37 31.75 -66.91
C ARG A 384 -3.85 31.69 -66.75
N GLU A 385 -3.11 32.53 -67.46
CA GLU A 385 -1.65 32.61 -67.31
C GLU A 385 -1.26 33.16 -65.93
N ALA A 386 -1.97 34.18 -65.43
CA ALA A 386 -1.74 34.72 -64.09
C ALA A 386 -2.08 33.70 -62.98
N GLU A 387 -3.17 32.96 -63.14
CA GLU A 387 -3.56 31.88 -62.22
C GLU A 387 -2.57 30.73 -62.25
N ALA A 388 -2.07 30.32 -63.43
CA ALA A 388 -1.04 29.29 -63.56
C ALA A 388 0.27 29.72 -62.87
N LYS A 389 0.72 30.96 -63.07
CA LYS A 389 1.90 31.53 -62.39
C LYS A 389 1.69 31.60 -60.87
N ALA A 390 0.49 31.97 -60.41
CA ALA A 390 0.16 31.99 -58.98
C ALA A 390 0.13 30.57 -58.37
N ALA A 391 -0.37 29.58 -59.11
CA ALA A 391 -0.38 28.19 -58.68
C ALA A 391 1.04 27.62 -58.58
N GLU A 392 1.91 27.90 -59.54
CA GLU A 392 3.31 27.49 -59.51
C GLU A 392 4.06 28.14 -58.33
N ALA A 393 3.84 29.44 -58.08
CA ALA A 393 4.43 30.13 -56.93
C ALA A 393 3.95 29.56 -55.58
N ARG A 394 2.69 29.13 -55.49
CA ARG A 394 2.16 28.45 -54.29
C ARG A 394 2.79 27.06 -54.12
N ALA A 395 2.91 26.29 -55.19
CA ALA A 395 3.56 24.97 -55.16
C ALA A 395 5.05 25.07 -54.78
N ALA A 396 5.76 26.11 -55.25
CA ALA A 396 7.15 26.36 -54.87
C ALA A 396 7.28 26.69 -53.37
N LYS A 397 6.42 27.57 -52.83
CA LYS A 397 6.39 27.91 -51.40
C LYS A 397 6.03 26.70 -50.53
N GLU A 398 5.08 25.88 -50.96
CA GLU A 398 4.70 24.67 -50.24
C GLU A 398 5.85 23.65 -50.22
N LYS A 399 6.59 23.49 -51.32
CA LYS A 399 7.77 22.62 -51.38
C LYS A 399 8.88 23.11 -50.45
N GLU A 400 9.11 24.42 -50.36
CA GLU A 400 10.07 25.02 -49.44
C GLU A 400 9.65 24.82 -47.97
N GLN A 401 8.37 25.02 -47.65
CA GLN A 401 7.83 24.76 -46.32
C GLN A 401 7.99 23.30 -45.91
N ARG A 402 7.64 22.35 -46.79
CA ARG A 402 7.82 20.92 -46.53
C ARG A 402 9.30 20.54 -46.34
N ALA A 403 10.21 21.17 -47.08
CA ALA A 403 11.64 20.95 -46.91
C ALA A 403 12.17 21.50 -45.55
N ALA A 404 11.66 22.67 -45.14
CA ALA A 404 11.99 23.25 -43.83
C ALA A 404 11.44 22.41 -42.67
N GLU A 405 10.20 21.94 -42.77
CA GLU A 405 9.59 21.03 -41.80
C GLU A 405 10.34 19.70 -41.71
N ALA A 406 10.71 19.12 -42.86
CA ALA A 406 11.51 17.88 -42.88
C ALA A 406 12.89 18.06 -42.24
N LYS A 407 13.52 19.23 -42.39
CA LYS A 407 14.79 19.55 -41.72
C LYS A 407 14.59 19.70 -40.20
N ALA A 408 13.56 20.43 -39.78
CA ALA A 408 13.23 20.60 -38.36
C ALA A 408 12.86 19.26 -37.68
N ALA A 409 12.17 18.37 -38.39
CA ALA A 409 11.85 17.03 -37.89
C ALA A 409 13.10 16.17 -37.68
N LYS A 410 14.08 16.23 -38.60
CA LYS A 410 15.37 15.53 -38.44
C LYS A 410 16.16 16.05 -37.26
N GLU A 411 16.23 17.37 -37.08
CA GLU A 411 16.93 17.99 -35.95
C GLU A 411 16.30 17.61 -34.60
N ARG A 412 14.96 17.58 -34.51
CA ARG A 412 14.26 17.10 -33.31
C ARG A 412 14.54 15.62 -33.02
N ALA A 413 14.53 14.76 -34.04
CA ALA A 413 14.83 13.35 -33.88
C ALA A 413 16.29 13.09 -33.44
N GLU A 414 17.23 13.91 -33.90
CA GLU A 414 18.63 13.85 -33.44
C GLU A 414 18.80 14.34 -32.00
N ALA A 415 18.12 15.43 -31.63
CA ALA A 415 18.11 15.94 -30.26
C ALA A 415 17.49 14.95 -29.27
N GLU A 416 16.40 14.27 -29.67
CA GLU A 416 15.77 13.24 -28.86
C GLU A 416 16.70 12.04 -28.61
N ARG A 417 17.38 11.56 -29.67
CA ARG A 417 18.39 10.50 -29.53
C ARG A 417 19.57 10.90 -28.65
N GLN A 418 19.97 12.17 -28.64
CA GLN A 418 20.99 12.67 -27.73
C GLN A 418 20.50 12.67 -26.28
N ALA A 419 19.28 13.17 -26.04
CA ALA A 419 18.67 13.14 -24.71
C ALA A 419 18.49 11.72 -24.17
N GLU A 420 18.15 10.74 -25.01
CA GLU A 420 18.08 9.33 -24.61
C GLU A 420 19.45 8.76 -24.21
N ARG A 421 20.52 9.11 -24.95
CA ARG A 421 21.89 8.69 -24.61
C ARG A 421 22.33 9.30 -23.28
N GLU A 422 22.04 10.58 -23.04
CA GLU A 422 22.33 11.23 -21.75
C GLU A 422 21.58 10.58 -20.60
N LYS A 423 20.28 10.28 -20.78
CA LYS A 423 19.49 9.52 -19.79
C LYS A 423 20.10 8.14 -19.51
N GLN A 424 20.54 7.41 -20.54
CA GLN A 424 21.18 6.11 -20.35
C GLN A 424 22.52 6.21 -19.61
N VAL A 425 23.31 7.25 -19.84
CA VAL A 425 24.55 7.51 -19.10
C VAL A 425 24.25 7.85 -17.64
N ALA A 426 23.28 8.71 -17.37
CA ALA A 426 22.86 9.07 -16.02
C ALA A 426 22.34 7.85 -15.23
N ILE A 427 21.56 6.96 -15.86
CA ILE A 427 21.10 5.72 -15.24
C ILE A 427 22.28 4.80 -14.90
N LYS A 428 23.26 4.66 -15.81
CA LYS A 428 24.47 3.85 -15.54
C LYS A 428 25.30 4.42 -14.39
N GLU A 429 25.42 5.74 -14.30
CA GLU A 429 26.12 6.41 -13.22
C GLU A 429 25.43 6.21 -11.87
N LEU A 430 24.09 6.36 -11.81
CA LEU A 430 23.30 6.06 -10.60
C LEU A 430 23.43 4.60 -10.16
N LEU A 431 23.41 3.65 -11.10
CA LEU A 431 23.62 2.23 -10.77
C LEU A 431 25.04 1.96 -10.24
N ALA A 432 26.05 2.64 -10.77
CA ALA A 432 27.41 2.54 -10.25
C ALA A 432 27.53 3.13 -8.84
N GLN A 433 26.87 4.26 -8.58
CA GLN A 433 26.80 4.88 -7.26
C GLN A 433 26.13 3.96 -6.24
N LEU A 434 24.93 3.45 -6.55
CA LEU A 434 24.21 2.52 -5.67
C LEU A 434 25.01 1.23 -5.40
N SER A 435 25.74 0.72 -6.38
CA SER A 435 26.62 -0.44 -6.22
C SER A 435 27.77 -0.16 -5.24
N ASN A 436 28.33 1.05 -5.26
CA ASN A 436 29.37 1.46 -4.32
C ASN A 436 28.80 1.65 -2.90
N ASP A 437 27.63 2.30 -2.78
CA ASP A 437 26.95 2.48 -1.49
C ASP A 437 26.62 1.12 -0.84
N ILE A 438 26.15 0.14 -1.63
CA ILE A 438 25.90 -1.22 -1.12
C ILE A 438 27.18 -1.86 -0.58
N LYS A 439 28.32 -1.70 -1.27
CA LYS A 439 29.61 -2.25 -0.80
C LYS A 439 30.09 -1.57 0.48
N GLU A 440 29.92 -0.25 0.58
CA GLU A 440 30.25 0.52 1.79
C GLU A 440 29.39 0.06 2.98
N ARG A 441 28.07 -0.01 2.80
CA ARG A 441 27.15 -0.51 3.84
C ARG A 441 27.43 -1.97 4.24
N GLN A 442 27.84 -2.82 3.30
CA GLN A 442 28.27 -4.19 3.61
C GLN A 442 29.56 -4.22 4.44
N ALA A 443 30.49 -3.29 4.20
CA ALA A 443 31.70 -3.16 5.01
C ALA A 443 31.36 -2.65 6.43
N GLU A 444 30.52 -1.62 6.54
CA GLU A 444 30.01 -1.12 7.83
C GLU A 444 29.32 -2.22 8.64
N ALA A 445 28.43 -3.00 8.01
CA ALA A 445 27.73 -4.09 8.67
C ALA A 445 28.67 -5.20 9.17
N ARG A 446 29.76 -5.49 8.44
CA ARG A 446 30.78 -6.46 8.86
C ARG A 446 31.58 -5.95 10.06
N GLU A 447 31.94 -4.67 10.10
CA GLU A 447 32.60 -4.06 11.25
C GLU A 447 31.68 -4.01 12.48
N ALA A 448 30.41 -3.64 12.30
CA ALA A 448 29.42 -3.69 13.38
C ALA A 448 29.22 -5.11 13.92
N ALA A 449 29.18 -6.14 13.06
CA ALA A 449 29.08 -7.53 13.47
C ALA A 449 30.31 -8.01 14.27
N LYS A 450 31.53 -7.55 13.91
CA LYS A 450 32.74 -7.82 14.70
C LYS A 450 32.65 -7.15 16.07
N ALA A 451 32.24 -5.88 16.13
CA ALA A 451 32.08 -5.16 17.38
C ALA A 451 31.04 -5.83 18.31
N LEU A 452 29.90 -6.27 17.77
CA LEU A 452 28.90 -7.03 18.53
C LEU A 452 29.46 -8.35 19.07
N LYS A 453 30.26 -9.07 18.28
CA LYS A 453 30.88 -10.32 18.72
C LYS A 453 31.89 -10.10 19.86
N ASP A 454 32.60 -8.99 19.87
CA ASP A 454 33.53 -8.66 20.95
C ASP A 454 32.78 -8.19 22.21
N ILE A 455 31.67 -7.48 22.05
CA ILE A 455 30.74 -7.18 23.16
C ILE A 455 30.18 -8.47 23.75
N GLU A 456 29.71 -9.42 22.93
CA GLU A 456 29.17 -10.70 23.37
C GLU A 456 30.19 -11.51 24.19
N LYS A 457 31.45 -11.56 23.73
CA LYS A 457 32.54 -12.21 24.50
C LYS A 457 32.74 -11.53 25.87
N SER A 458 32.75 -10.20 25.91
CA SER A 458 32.94 -9.44 27.16
C SER A 458 31.77 -9.58 28.14
N ALA A 459 30.54 -9.58 27.63
CA ALA A 459 29.34 -9.82 28.42
C ALA A 459 29.29 -11.27 28.94
N GLY A 460 29.73 -12.24 28.13
CA GLY A 460 29.82 -13.64 28.53
C GLY A 460 30.79 -13.87 29.71
N SER A 461 31.89 -13.13 29.80
CA SER A 461 32.75 -13.14 31.00
C SER A 461 32.05 -12.52 32.21
N GLY A 462 31.37 -11.39 32.05
CA GLY A 462 30.65 -10.73 33.15
C GLY A 462 29.53 -11.61 33.71
N LEU A 463 28.79 -12.34 32.86
CA LEU A 463 27.74 -13.25 33.30
C LEU A 463 28.29 -14.37 34.21
N LYS A 464 29.48 -14.90 33.90
CA LYS A 464 30.14 -15.93 34.72
C LYS A 464 30.51 -15.39 36.10
N GLU A 465 31.04 -14.18 36.19
CA GLU A 465 31.38 -13.53 37.46
C GLU A 465 30.14 -13.28 38.33
N VAL A 466 29.03 -12.83 37.72
CA VAL A 466 27.75 -12.64 38.43
C VAL A 466 27.20 -13.97 38.94
N THR A 467 27.26 -15.05 38.16
CA THR A 467 26.83 -16.38 38.64
C THR A 467 27.69 -16.89 39.79
N ALA A 468 29.00 -16.67 39.75
CA ALA A 468 29.90 -17.04 40.85
C ALA A 468 29.66 -16.19 42.11
N ALA A 469 29.34 -14.90 41.95
CA ALA A 469 28.97 -14.02 43.06
C ALA A 469 27.64 -14.47 43.70
N ARG A 470 26.64 -14.84 42.89
CA ARG A 470 25.36 -15.35 43.39
C ARG A 470 25.51 -16.64 44.19
N ALA A 471 26.34 -17.58 43.71
CA ALA A 471 26.63 -18.81 44.46
C ALA A 471 27.25 -18.53 45.85
N LYS A 472 28.13 -17.51 45.95
CA LYS A 472 28.69 -17.09 47.25
C LYS A 472 27.66 -16.44 48.17
N VAL A 473 26.69 -15.72 47.61
CA VAL A 473 25.57 -15.15 48.39
C VAL A 473 24.70 -16.29 48.94
N ASP A 474 24.36 -17.27 48.11
CA ASP A 474 23.55 -18.42 48.54
C ASP A 474 24.25 -19.24 49.65
N GLU A 475 25.58 -19.39 49.58
CA GLU A 475 26.40 -20.03 50.63
C GLU A 475 26.37 -19.23 51.94
N ALA A 476 26.55 -17.90 51.87
CA ALA A 476 26.48 -17.03 53.04
C ALA A 476 25.08 -17.03 53.71
N GLU A 477 24.01 -17.11 52.92
CA GLU A 477 22.65 -17.23 53.45
C GLU A 477 22.44 -18.55 54.18
N ALA A 478 23.01 -19.65 53.67
CA ALA A 478 22.96 -20.96 54.33
C ALA A 478 23.71 -20.93 55.69
N ASP A 479 24.88 -20.28 55.74
CA ASP A 479 25.65 -20.12 56.98
C ASP A 479 24.90 -19.28 58.02
N ILE A 480 24.30 -18.16 57.60
CA ILE A 480 23.47 -17.33 58.50
C ILE A 480 22.33 -18.15 59.09
N LYS A 481 21.67 -18.97 58.28
CA LYS A 481 20.58 -19.84 58.73
C LYS A 481 21.08 -20.90 59.73
N ALA A 482 22.23 -21.49 59.49
CA ALA A 482 22.85 -22.46 60.41
C ALA A 482 23.21 -21.79 61.76
N ILE A 483 23.80 -20.59 61.72
CA ILE A 483 24.13 -19.81 62.93
C ILE A 483 22.86 -19.44 63.70
N SER A 484 21.79 -19.04 63.02
CA SER A 484 20.50 -18.75 63.66
C SER A 484 19.94 -19.98 64.39
N GLN A 485 19.98 -21.15 63.75
CA GLN A 485 19.54 -22.40 64.37
C GLN A 485 20.38 -22.78 65.61
N GLN A 486 21.70 -22.56 65.54
CA GLN A 486 22.59 -22.77 66.69
C GLN A 486 22.28 -21.80 67.84
N LEU A 487 21.97 -20.54 67.54
CA LEU A 487 21.54 -19.55 68.53
C LEU A 487 20.22 -19.94 69.21
N ASP A 488 19.24 -20.40 68.43
CA ASP A 488 17.96 -20.87 68.97
C ASP A 488 18.14 -22.10 69.86
N ALA A 489 18.97 -23.06 69.44
CA ALA A 489 19.31 -24.23 70.25
C ALA A 489 20.02 -23.85 71.57
N ALA A 490 20.98 -22.91 71.51
CA ALA A 490 21.68 -22.41 72.69
C ALA A 490 20.73 -21.65 73.64
N ALA A 491 19.79 -20.87 73.10
CA ALA A 491 18.75 -20.20 73.89
C ALA A 491 17.81 -21.22 74.57
N GLY A 492 17.47 -22.32 73.89
CA GLY A 492 16.74 -23.44 74.47
C GLY A 492 17.48 -24.08 75.64
N ALA A 493 18.74 -24.45 75.43
CA ALA A 493 19.60 -25.04 76.47
C ALA A 493 19.76 -24.12 77.69
N LYS A 494 19.87 -22.80 77.47
CA LYS A 494 19.92 -21.82 78.56
C LYS A 494 18.63 -21.82 79.40
N LYS A 495 17.46 -21.85 78.76
CA LYS A 495 16.17 -21.90 79.48
C LYS A 495 16.03 -23.19 80.30
N GLU A 496 16.47 -24.32 79.77
CA GLU A 496 16.49 -25.59 80.50
C GLU A 496 17.41 -25.52 81.73
N ALA A 497 18.62 -24.98 81.56
CA ALA A 497 19.57 -24.79 82.66
C ALA A 497 19.04 -23.83 83.74
N GLU A 498 18.38 -22.73 83.36
CA GLU A 498 17.71 -21.82 84.29
C GLU A 498 16.57 -22.53 85.05
N GLY A 499 15.81 -23.40 84.37
CA GLY A 499 14.78 -24.24 84.99
C GLY A 499 15.36 -25.19 86.04
N VAL A 500 16.43 -25.90 85.72
CA VAL A 500 17.14 -26.80 86.66
C VAL A 500 17.70 -26.02 87.85
N ALA A 501 18.31 -24.86 87.61
CA ALA A 501 18.83 -24.00 88.67
C ALA A 501 17.73 -23.52 89.63
N ARG A 502 16.54 -23.20 89.09
CA ARG A 502 15.38 -22.83 89.92
C ARG A 502 14.90 -23.98 90.79
N ILE A 503 14.76 -25.19 90.22
CA ILE A 503 14.39 -26.40 90.98
C ILE A 503 15.41 -26.67 92.10
N ALA A 504 16.71 -26.58 91.80
CA ALA A 504 17.77 -26.75 92.79
C ALA A 504 17.69 -25.71 93.91
N LYS A 505 17.42 -24.44 93.57
CA LYS A 505 17.24 -23.36 94.55
C LYS A 505 16.04 -23.61 95.45
N ASP A 506 14.91 -24.03 94.90
CA ASP A 506 13.70 -24.35 95.65
C ASP A 506 13.93 -25.54 96.60
N ALA A 507 14.71 -26.55 96.17
CA ALA A 507 15.10 -27.68 96.99
C ALA A 507 16.00 -27.26 98.18
N VAL A 508 16.95 -26.35 97.96
CA VAL A 508 17.79 -25.79 99.04
C VAL A 508 16.95 -25.02 100.05
N VAL A 509 16.03 -24.18 99.59
CA VAL A 509 15.11 -23.43 100.48
C VAL A 509 14.24 -24.39 101.29
N ALA A 510 13.72 -25.46 100.68
CA ALA A 510 12.95 -26.49 101.38
C ALA A 510 13.78 -27.23 102.44
N ALA A 511 15.03 -27.61 102.10
CA ALA A 511 15.96 -28.24 103.03
C ALA A 511 16.31 -27.33 104.21
N GLU A 512 16.56 -26.04 103.95
CA GLU A 512 16.83 -25.06 105.02
C GLU A 512 15.62 -24.88 105.95
N LYS A 513 14.41 -24.81 105.38
CA LYS A 513 13.17 -24.76 106.17
C LYS A 513 12.99 -26.02 107.04
N ALA A 514 13.27 -27.21 106.49
CA ALA A 514 13.21 -28.47 107.22
C ALA A 514 14.25 -28.51 108.35
N LEU A 515 15.48 -28.05 108.11
CA LEU A 515 16.52 -27.96 109.13
C LEU A 515 16.13 -27.01 110.27
N ARG A 516 15.61 -25.81 109.94
CA ARG A 516 15.11 -24.86 110.96
C ARG A 516 13.98 -25.47 111.80
N ALA A 517 13.06 -26.20 111.18
CA ALA A 517 11.99 -26.89 111.89
C ALA A 517 12.53 -27.99 112.82
N ALA A 518 13.53 -28.76 112.38
CA ALA A 518 14.19 -29.77 113.20
C ALA A 518 14.92 -29.16 114.41
N ILE A 519 15.64 -28.05 114.21
CA ILE A 519 16.30 -27.31 115.30
C ILE A 519 15.27 -26.81 116.31
N ALA A 520 14.16 -26.21 115.85
CA ALA A 520 13.09 -25.74 116.72
C ALA A 520 12.43 -26.87 117.52
N ALA A 521 12.25 -28.05 116.91
CA ALA A 521 11.71 -29.23 117.59
C ALA A 521 12.69 -29.81 118.63
N ALA A 522 14.00 -29.68 118.44
CA ALA A 522 15.02 -30.15 119.38
C ALA A 522 15.25 -29.21 120.58
N ALA A 523 14.93 -27.91 120.45
CA ALA A 523 15.12 -26.90 121.50
C ALA A 523 14.51 -27.25 122.89
N PRO A 524 13.27 -27.77 123.03
CA PRO A 524 12.71 -28.11 124.34
C PRO A 524 13.39 -29.30 125.04
N ALA A 525 14.13 -30.15 124.31
CA ALA A 525 14.88 -31.25 124.90
C ALA A 525 16.20 -30.80 125.53
N VAL A 526 16.76 -29.68 125.08
CA VAL A 526 18.01 -29.10 125.63
C VAL A 526 17.74 -28.27 126.88
N ALA A 527 16.54 -27.67 127.02
CA ALA A 527 16.16 -26.85 128.18
C ALA A 527 15.74 -27.65 129.44
N ARG A 528 15.80 -29.00 129.43
CA ARG A 528 15.47 -29.88 130.57
C ARG A 528 16.67 -30.63 131.16
N LYS A 529 17.89 -30.27 130.77
CA LYS A 529 19.13 -30.56 131.50
C LYS A 529 19.67 -29.25 132.04
#